data_AF-A0A392MV55-F1
#
_entry.id   AF-A0A392MV55-F1
#
_cell.length_a   1.000
_cell.length_b   1.000
_cell.length_c   1.000
_cell.angle_alpha   90.00
_cell.angle_beta   90.00
_cell.angle_gamma   90.00
#
_symmetry.space_group_name_H-M   'P 1'
#
loop_
_entity.id
_entity.type
_entity.pdbx_description
1 polymer ?
#
loop_
_entity_poly.entity_id
_entity_poly.type
_entity_poly.pdbx_seq_one_letter_code
_entity_poly.pdbx_strand_id
1 'polypeptide(L)'
;TDARLANNGLPIEIQKLRCRVNFNALKFTSQIEQLGRKIVKILRERGPFLVLHLRYEMDMLAFSGCTHGCDDSEVEELTRMRYAYPWWKEKVINSELKRNDGLCPLTPEETALILKALDIDQRIQIYIAAGEIFGGERRMARLRATYPNLVRKETLLEPSDLMYFQNHSSQMAALDYLVSLESDIFVPTYDGNMAKVVEGHR
;
A
#
# COMPACT_ATOMS: atom_id res chain seq x y z
N THR A 1 -8.64 7.84 33.75
CA THR A 1 -9.55 7.16 32.81
C THR A 1 -9.31 7.74 31.43
N ASP A 2 -9.11 6.92 30.40
CA ASP A 2 -8.88 7.42 29.04
C ASP A 2 -10.20 8.01 28.50
N ALA A 3 -10.18 9.24 28.01
CA ALA A 3 -11.36 9.90 27.47
C ALA A 3 -11.84 9.23 26.16
N ARG A 4 -10.97 8.47 25.49
CA ARG A 4 -11.32 7.71 24.29
C ARG A 4 -12.08 6.46 24.70
N LEU A 5 -13.35 6.43 24.33
CA LEU A 5 -14.27 5.30 24.54
C LEU A 5 -13.66 3.93 24.12
N ALA A 6 -12.79 3.91 23.12
CA ALA A 6 -12.10 2.71 22.66
C ALA A 6 -11.24 2.02 23.71
N ASN A 7 -10.77 2.73 24.73
CA ASN A 7 -9.78 2.24 25.69
C ASN A 7 -10.38 1.88 27.05
N ASN A 8 -11.72 1.86 27.15
CA ASN A 8 -12.45 1.67 28.40
C ASN A 8 -12.99 0.24 28.58
N GLY A 9 -12.29 -0.77 28.05
CA GLY A 9 -12.63 -2.18 28.26
C GLY A 9 -13.99 -2.61 27.70
N LEU A 10 -14.43 -1.98 26.61
CA LEU A 10 -15.72 -2.29 25.99
C LEU A 10 -15.76 -3.75 25.48
N PRO A 11 -16.93 -4.41 25.55
CA PRO A 11 -17.11 -5.72 24.92
C PRO A 11 -16.73 -5.70 23.44
N ILE A 12 -16.15 -6.79 22.94
CA ILE A 12 -15.64 -6.89 21.57
C ILE A 12 -16.71 -6.57 20.51
N GLU A 13 -17.96 -6.94 20.74
CA GLU A 13 -19.06 -6.66 19.82
C GLU A 13 -19.38 -5.16 19.72
N ILE A 14 -19.24 -4.42 20.82
CA ILE A 14 -19.38 -2.96 20.81
C ILE A 14 -18.21 -2.32 20.08
N GLN A 15 -16.99 -2.85 20.22
CA GLN A 15 -15.83 -2.36 19.48
C GLN A 15 -15.98 -2.56 17.97
N LYS A 16 -16.45 -3.73 17.54
CA LYS A 16 -16.76 -4.01 16.13
C LYS A 16 -17.83 -3.07 15.59
N LEU A 17 -18.92 -2.86 16.34
CA LEU A 17 -19.98 -1.91 15.95
C LEU A 17 -19.43 -0.49 15.80
N ARG A 18 -18.60 -0.03 16.75
CA ARG A 18 -17.95 1.29 16.67
C ARG A 18 -17.08 1.42 15.43
N CYS A 19 -16.23 0.44 15.13
CA CYS A 19 -15.42 0.43 13.91
C CYS A 19 -16.30 0.48 12.66
N ARG A 20 -17.32 -0.38 12.57
CA ARG A 20 -18.24 -0.42 11.44
C ARG A 20 -18.96 0.91 11.23
N VAL A 21 -19.44 1.55 12.31
CA VAL A 21 -20.08 2.88 12.23
C VAL A 21 -19.09 3.94 11.76
N ASN A 22 -17.86 3.95 12.28
CA ASN A 22 -16.83 4.89 11.85
C ASN A 22 -16.48 4.74 10.36
N PHE A 23 -16.34 3.52 9.87
CA PHE A 23 -16.06 3.27 8.46
C PHE A 23 -17.24 3.66 7.56
N ASN A 24 -18.49 3.39 7.97
CA ASN A 24 -19.67 3.83 7.22
C ASN A 24 -19.82 5.36 7.19
N ALA A 25 -19.43 6.04 8.28
CA ALA A 25 -19.48 7.49 8.39
C ALA A 25 -18.30 8.18 7.70
N LEU A 26 -17.20 7.48 7.43
CA LEU A 26 -16.06 8.01 6.70
C LEU A 26 -16.49 8.35 5.27
N LYS A 27 -16.37 9.63 4.92
CA LYS A 27 -16.61 10.16 3.57
C LYS A 27 -15.42 10.99 3.15
N PHE A 28 -14.96 10.79 1.92
CA PHE A 28 -13.95 11.67 1.33
C PHE A 28 -14.64 12.88 0.70
N THR A 29 -13.84 13.87 0.30
CA THR A 29 -14.34 14.98 -0.50
C THR A 29 -14.91 14.45 -1.82
N SER A 30 -15.89 15.17 -2.38
CA SER A 30 -16.57 14.75 -3.60
C SER A 30 -15.61 14.54 -4.78
N GLN A 31 -14.53 15.31 -4.85
CA GLN A 31 -13.49 15.16 -5.86
C GLN A 31 -12.78 13.80 -5.76
N ILE A 32 -12.39 13.38 -4.55
CA ILE A 32 -11.73 12.08 -4.32
C ILE A 32 -12.71 10.94 -4.60
N GLU A 33 -13.96 11.05 -4.13
CA GLU A 33 -14.97 10.00 -4.36
C GLU A 33 -15.29 9.83 -5.85
N GLN A 34 -15.45 10.92 -6.60
CA GLN A 34 -15.74 10.87 -8.03
C GLN A 34 -14.58 10.26 -8.82
N LEU A 35 -13.34 10.66 -8.52
CA LEU A 35 -12.18 10.13 -9.22
C LEU A 35 -11.91 8.67 -8.84
N GLY A 36 -12.04 8.30 -7.56
CA GLY A 36 -11.96 6.91 -7.10
C GLY A 36 -12.98 6.02 -7.82
N ARG A 37 -14.24 6.46 -7.92
CA ARG A 37 -15.29 5.75 -8.68
C ARG A 37 -14.96 5.64 -10.17
N LYS A 38 -14.34 6.68 -10.77
CA LYS A 38 -13.88 6.63 -12.17
C LYS A 38 -12.84 5.54 -12.37
N ILE A 39 -11.82 5.46 -11.49
CA ILE A 39 -10.80 4.41 -11.54
C ILE A 39 -11.44 3.03 -11.40
N VAL A 40 -12.30 2.84 -10.39
CA VAL A 40 -12.98 1.55 -10.16
C VAL A 40 -13.83 1.15 -11.36
N LYS A 41 -14.55 2.10 -11.97
CA LYS A 41 -15.33 1.84 -13.18
C LYS A 41 -14.45 1.32 -14.33
N ILE A 42 -13.32 1.98 -14.61
CA ILE A 42 -12.38 1.57 -15.66
C ILE A 42 -11.83 0.15 -15.41
N LEU A 43 -11.50 -0.15 -14.14
CA LEU A 43 -11.02 -1.48 -13.76
C LEU A 43 -12.11 -2.54 -13.94
N ARG A 44 -13.32 -2.28 -13.43
CA ARG A 44 -14.47 -3.20 -13.51
C ARG A 44 -14.94 -3.48 -14.93
N GLU A 45 -14.81 -2.52 -15.85
CA GLU A 45 -15.09 -2.72 -17.29
C GLU A 45 -14.19 -3.80 -17.92
N ARG A 46 -13.02 -4.07 -17.34
CA ARG A 46 -12.09 -5.12 -17.79
C ARG A 46 -12.24 -6.43 -17.01
N GLY A 47 -13.14 -6.49 -16.04
CA GLY A 47 -13.44 -7.67 -15.23
C GLY A 47 -13.00 -7.56 -13.77
N PRO A 48 -12.86 -8.71 -13.07
CA PRO A 48 -12.32 -8.76 -11.73
C PRO A 48 -10.88 -8.24 -11.67
N PHE A 49 -10.52 -7.56 -10.58
CA PHE A 49 -9.19 -7.00 -10.39
C PHE A 49 -8.68 -7.19 -8.96
N LEU A 50 -7.36 -7.30 -8.87
CA LEU A 50 -6.61 -7.36 -7.62
C LEU A 50 -6.00 -5.99 -7.34
N VAL A 51 -6.04 -5.55 -6.09
CA VAL A 51 -5.25 -4.42 -5.62
C VAL A 51 -4.06 -4.92 -4.84
N LEU A 52 -2.87 -4.57 -5.32
CA LEU A 52 -1.61 -4.85 -4.65
C LEU A 52 -1.13 -3.57 -3.98
N HIS A 53 -1.21 -3.54 -2.64
CA HIS A 53 -0.63 -2.46 -1.85
C HIS A 53 0.87 -2.76 -1.62
N LEU A 54 1.69 -2.26 -2.54
CA LEU A 54 3.12 -2.52 -2.62
C LEU A 54 3.91 -1.45 -1.85
N ARG A 55 4.24 -1.72 -0.59
CA ARG A 55 4.89 -0.77 0.31
C ARG A 55 6.42 -0.85 0.22
N TYR A 56 6.94 -0.76 -1.01
CA TYR A 56 8.37 -0.82 -1.32
C TYR A 56 8.92 0.55 -1.72
N GLU A 57 8.47 1.61 -1.05
CA GLU A 57 8.95 2.98 -1.24
C GLU A 57 10.19 3.27 -0.40
N MET A 58 10.99 4.23 -0.86
CA MET A 58 12.28 4.58 -0.24
C MET A 58 12.15 5.00 1.23
N ASP A 59 11.11 5.79 1.56
CA ASP A 59 10.83 6.22 2.93
C ASP A 59 10.52 5.04 3.84
N MET A 60 9.75 4.06 3.35
CA MET A 60 9.40 2.86 4.08
C MET A 60 10.63 1.97 4.33
N LEU A 61 11.45 1.73 3.31
CA LEU A 61 12.66 0.91 3.44
C LEU A 61 13.70 1.58 4.35
N ALA A 62 13.87 2.90 4.22
CA ALA A 62 14.75 3.67 5.10
C ALA A 62 14.25 3.61 6.55
N PHE A 63 12.96 3.82 6.79
CA PHE A 63 12.34 3.78 8.13
C PHE A 63 12.45 2.40 8.78
N SER A 64 12.11 1.34 8.04
CA SER A 64 12.13 -0.04 8.55
C SER A 64 13.53 -0.64 8.67
N GLY A 65 14.52 -0.07 7.96
CA GLY A 65 15.88 -0.63 7.88
C GLY A 65 15.95 -1.91 7.04
N CYS A 66 14.94 -2.20 6.24
CA CYS A 66 14.87 -3.39 5.40
C CYS A 66 15.66 -3.19 4.11
N THR A 67 16.72 -3.96 3.92
CA THR A 67 17.67 -3.85 2.82
C THR A 67 17.83 -5.15 2.04
N HIS A 68 16.91 -6.10 2.22
CA HIS A 68 16.94 -7.36 1.49
C HIS A 68 16.84 -7.11 -0.02
N GLY A 69 17.77 -7.68 -0.79
CA GLY A 69 17.85 -7.48 -2.24
C GLY A 69 18.39 -6.12 -2.68
N CYS A 70 18.82 -5.27 -1.75
CA CYS A 70 19.53 -4.03 -2.07
C CYS A 70 21.03 -4.29 -2.29
N ASP A 71 21.64 -3.54 -3.19
CA ASP A 71 23.10 -3.47 -3.28
C ASP A 71 23.70 -2.46 -2.29
N ASP A 72 25.03 -2.44 -2.15
CA ASP A 72 25.72 -1.59 -1.18
C ASP A 72 25.39 -0.09 -1.34
N SER A 73 25.19 0.37 -2.59
CA SER A 73 24.86 1.77 -2.87
C SER A 73 23.43 2.10 -2.44
N GLU A 74 22.49 1.19 -2.68
CA GLU A 74 21.11 1.30 -2.23
C GLU A 74 21.02 1.26 -0.69
N VAL A 75 21.82 0.40 -0.03
CA VAL A 75 21.91 0.34 1.43
C VAL A 75 22.42 1.65 2.02
N GLU A 76 23.46 2.23 1.43
CA GLU A 76 24.01 3.52 1.85
C GLU A 76 22.97 4.64 1.67
N GLU A 77 22.26 4.64 0.55
CA GLU A 77 21.22 5.62 0.25
C GLU A 77 20.08 5.60 1.28
N LEU A 78 19.53 4.42 1.56
CA LEU A 78 18.49 4.21 2.56
C LEU A 78 18.97 4.59 3.96
N THR A 79 20.23 4.29 4.28
CA THR A 79 20.84 4.64 5.57
C THR A 79 20.98 6.16 5.71
N ARG A 80 21.50 6.85 4.69
CA ARG A 80 21.60 8.31 4.67
C ARG A 80 20.24 8.98 4.87
N MET A 81 19.21 8.51 4.17
CA MET A 81 17.84 9.00 4.37
C MET A 81 17.38 8.79 5.82
N ARG A 82 17.58 7.60 6.38
CA ARG A 82 17.19 7.28 7.76
C ARG A 82 17.80 8.24 8.77
N TYR A 83 19.07 8.58 8.61
CA TYR A 83 19.77 9.50 9.49
C TYR A 83 19.39 10.97 9.25
N ALA A 84 19.00 11.34 8.04
CA ALA A 84 18.56 12.70 7.69
C ALA A 84 17.26 13.13 8.39
N TYR A 85 16.42 12.20 8.85
CA TYR A 85 15.14 12.48 9.53
C TYR A 85 15.25 12.38 11.06
N PRO A 86 15.40 13.48 11.82
CA PRO A 86 15.76 13.41 13.24
C PRO A 86 14.71 12.75 14.14
N TRP A 87 13.44 12.81 13.75
CA TRP A 87 12.33 12.25 14.54
C TRP A 87 12.19 10.72 14.45
N TRP A 88 12.87 10.06 13.51
CA TRP A 88 12.94 8.59 13.49
C TRP A 88 13.93 8.11 14.57
N LYS A 89 13.39 7.55 15.65
CA LYS A 89 14.17 7.21 16.85
C LYS A 89 15.17 6.07 16.63
N GLU A 90 14.79 5.05 15.87
CA GLU A 90 15.64 3.88 15.59
C GLU A 90 16.51 4.18 14.36
N LYS A 91 17.84 4.15 14.53
CA LYS A 91 18.82 4.48 13.46
C LYS A 91 19.67 3.28 13.05
N VAL A 92 20.14 2.54 14.04
CA VAL A 92 20.89 1.29 13.87
C VAL A 92 19.88 0.16 13.92
N ILE A 93 19.65 -0.48 12.78
CA ILE A 93 18.64 -1.51 12.60
C ILE A 93 19.32 -2.75 12.02
N ASN A 94 19.12 -3.91 12.64
CA ASN A 94 19.51 -5.18 12.05
C ASN A 94 18.42 -5.61 11.04
N SER A 95 18.73 -5.47 9.77
CA SER A 95 17.81 -5.75 8.66
C SER A 95 17.32 -7.20 8.64
N GLU A 96 18.23 -8.15 8.86
CA GLU A 96 17.93 -9.58 8.82
C GLU A 96 17.00 -9.96 9.97
N LEU A 97 17.24 -9.42 11.17
CA LEU A 97 16.38 -9.68 12.32
C LEU A 97 14.96 -9.13 12.10
N LYS A 98 14.83 -7.86 11.65
CA LYS A 98 13.52 -7.27 11.32
C LYS A 98 12.77 -8.11 10.30
N ARG A 99 13.48 -8.62 9.29
CA ARG A 99 12.89 -9.46 8.26
C ARG A 99 12.42 -10.81 8.80
N ASN A 100 13.23 -11.47 9.63
CA ASN A 100 12.85 -12.73 10.29
C ASN A 100 11.63 -12.56 11.20
N ASP A 101 11.48 -11.39 11.82
CA ASP A 101 10.31 -11.05 12.63
C ASP A 101 9.07 -10.67 11.79
N GLY A 102 9.16 -10.69 10.46
CA GLY A 102 8.06 -10.31 9.56
C GLY A 102 7.80 -8.80 9.51
N LEU A 103 8.75 -7.97 9.91
CA LEU A 103 8.64 -6.51 9.99
C LEU A 103 9.24 -5.80 8.77
N CYS A 104 9.40 -6.51 7.65
CA CYS A 104 9.86 -5.94 6.39
C CYS A 104 8.79 -6.06 5.29
N PRO A 105 8.67 -5.06 4.40
CA PRO A 105 7.84 -5.21 3.22
C PRO A 105 8.40 -6.30 2.32
N LEU A 106 7.51 -7.03 1.64
CA LEU A 106 7.91 -7.94 0.57
C LEU A 106 8.53 -7.17 -0.59
N THR A 107 9.57 -7.75 -1.20
CA THR A 107 10.08 -7.23 -2.47
C THR A 107 9.07 -7.47 -3.61
N PRO A 108 9.11 -6.72 -4.71
CA PRO A 108 8.29 -7.04 -5.89
C PRO A 108 8.55 -8.46 -6.44
N GLU A 109 9.78 -8.96 -6.34
CA GLU A 109 10.15 -10.32 -6.71
C GLU A 109 9.46 -11.37 -5.82
N GLU A 110 9.48 -11.17 -4.50
CA GLU A 110 8.79 -12.03 -3.53
C GLU A 110 7.29 -12.00 -3.72
N THR A 111 6.75 -10.81 -3.97
CA THR A 111 5.33 -10.62 -4.25
C THR A 111 4.90 -11.44 -5.46
N ALA A 112 5.69 -11.45 -6.54
CA ALA A 112 5.40 -12.25 -7.72
C ALA A 112 5.38 -13.76 -7.41
N LEU A 113 6.32 -14.23 -6.58
CA LEU A 113 6.38 -15.63 -6.16
C LEU A 113 5.17 -16.02 -5.29
N ILE A 114 4.79 -15.16 -4.34
CA ILE A 114 3.67 -15.41 -3.44
C ILE A 114 2.35 -15.42 -4.21
N LEU A 115 2.09 -14.43 -5.06
CA LEU A 115 0.87 -14.41 -5.88
C LEU A 115 0.75 -15.66 -6.76
N LYS A 116 1.88 -16.11 -7.33
CA LYS A 116 1.92 -17.34 -8.11
C LYS A 116 1.66 -18.59 -7.27
N ALA A 117 2.20 -18.65 -6.05
CA ALA A 117 1.99 -19.76 -5.12
C ALA A 117 0.55 -19.83 -4.60
N LEU A 118 -0.14 -18.69 -4.53
CA LEU A 118 -1.56 -18.58 -4.19
C LEU A 118 -2.50 -18.84 -5.38
N ASP A 119 -1.96 -19.29 -6.52
CA ASP A 119 -2.70 -19.59 -7.75
C ASP A 119 -3.50 -18.40 -8.30
N ILE A 120 -2.98 -17.17 -8.12
CA ILE A 120 -3.57 -15.97 -8.73
C ILE A 120 -3.32 -16.00 -10.24
N ASP A 121 -4.39 -15.97 -11.04
CA ASP A 121 -4.32 -15.96 -12.52
C ASP A 121 -3.38 -14.84 -12.99
N GLN A 122 -2.34 -15.21 -13.75
CA GLN A 122 -1.34 -14.27 -14.28
C GLN A 122 -1.94 -13.21 -15.21
N ARG A 123 -3.13 -13.46 -15.76
CA ARG A 123 -3.88 -12.51 -16.61
C ARG A 123 -4.77 -11.56 -15.82
N ILE A 124 -4.93 -11.75 -14.50
CA ILE A 124 -5.73 -10.81 -13.69
C ILE A 124 -5.18 -9.40 -13.82
N GLN A 125 -6.07 -8.41 -13.86
CA GLN A 125 -5.65 -7.02 -13.78
C GLN A 125 -5.20 -6.71 -12.35
N ILE A 126 -3.99 -6.18 -12.20
CA ILE A 126 -3.44 -5.78 -10.89
C ILE A 126 -3.30 -4.27 -10.86
N TYR A 127 -4.05 -3.61 -9.99
CA TYR A 127 -3.87 -2.22 -9.64
C TYR A 127 -2.80 -2.07 -8.55
N ILE A 128 -1.73 -1.35 -8.85
CA ILE A 128 -0.65 -1.08 -7.89
C ILE A 128 -1.00 0.16 -7.05
N ALA A 129 -1.39 -0.09 -5.80
CA ALA A 129 -1.61 0.94 -4.79
C ALA A 129 -0.30 1.25 -4.07
N ALA A 130 0.53 2.12 -4.66
CA ALA A 130 1.83 2.50 -4.10
C ALA A 130 2.28 3.88 -4.55
N GLY A 131 3.26 4.43 -3.82
CA GLY A 131 4.08 5.55 -4.28
C GLY A 131 5.12 5.13 -5.33
N GLU A 132 6.23 5.86 -5.38
CA GLU A 132 7.38 5.49 -6.20
C GLU A 132 8.07 4.26 -5.61
N ILE A 133 8.24 3.22 -6.44
CA ILE A 133 8.88 1.98 -6.01
C ILE A 133 10.40 2.14 -6.05
N PHE A 134 11.06 1.84 -4.94
CA PHE A 134 12.51 1.95 -4.83
C PHE A 134 13.22 0.97 -5.77
N GLY A 135 14.16 1.49 -6.57
CA GLY A 135 14.80 0.76 -7.67
C GLY A 135 13.97 0.68 -8.96
N GLY A 136 12.77 1.29 -8.98
CA GLY A 136 11.96 1.53 -10.18
C GLY A 136 11.70 0.29 -11.04
N GLU A 137 11.84 0.47 -12.35
CA GLU A 137 11.55 -0.56 -13.36
C GLU A 137 12.42 -1.82 -13.21
N ARG A 138 13.65 -1.68 -12.73
CA ARG A 138 14.54 -2.81 -12.45
C ARG A 138 13.91 -3.73 -11.40
N ARG A 139 13.40 -3.14 -10.31
CA ARG A 139 12.75 -3.87 -9.21
C ARG A 139 11.40 -4.47 -9.64
N MET A 140 10.65 -3.73 -10.45
CA MET A 140 9.34 -4.18 -10.95
C MET A 140 9.41 -5.26 -12.05
N ALA A 141 10.60 -5.49 -12.64
CA ALA A 141 10.77 -6.33 -13.81
C ALA A 141 10.21 -7.75 -13.63
N ARG A 142 10.51 -8.41 -12.49
CA ARG A 142 10.05 -9.78 -12.23
C ARG A 142 8.55 -9.87 -12.02
N LEU A 143 7.98 -8.91 -11.28
CA LEU A 143 6.54 -8.83 -11.05
C LEU A 143 5.80 -8.61 -12.37
N ARG A 144 6.26 -7.67 -13.21
CA ARG A 144 5.64 -7.40 -14.52
C ARG A 144 5.80 -8.56 -15.51
N ALA A 145 6.93 -9.28 -15.47
CA ALA A 145 7.13 -10.46 -16.31
C ALA A 145 6.17 -11.61 -15.93
N THR A 146 5.77 -11.69 -14.65
CA THR A 146 4.85 -12.73 -14.16
C THR A 146 3.39 -12.31 -14.33
N TYR A 147 3.08 -11.03 -14.08
CA TYR A 147 1.76 -10.42 -14.19
C TYR A 147 1.84 -9.24 -15.15
N PRO A 148 1.58 -9.42 -16.45
CA PRO A 148 1.74 -8.35 -17.45
C PRO A 148 0.71 -7.22 -17.34
N ASN A 149 -0.46 -7.48 -16.74
CA ASN A 149 -1.58 -6.53 -16.66
C ASN A 149 -1.51 -5.63 -15.42
N LEU A 150 -0.32 -5.07 -15.14
CA LEU A 150 -0.14 -4.09 -14.06
C LEU A 150 -0.61 -2.71 -14.51
N VAL A 151 -1.43 -2.07 -13.69
CA VAL A 151 -1.91 -0.70 -13.91
C VAL A 151 -1.75 0.14 -12.65
N ARG A 152 -1.65 1.45 -12.84
CA ARG A 152 -1.64 2.46 -11.77
C ARG A 152 -2.64 3.56 -12.10
N LYS A 153 -3.03 4.35 -11.10
CA LYS A 153 -3.84 5.56 -11.32
C LYS A 153 -3.27 6.48 -12.40
N GLU A 154 -1.94 6.63 -12.47
CA GLU A 154 -1.27 7.43 -13.51
C GLU A 154 -1.40 6.86 -14.93
N THR A 155 -1.65 5.56 -15.07
CA THR A 155 -1.85 4.90 -16.37
C THR A 155 -3.33 4.77 -16.76
N LEU A 156 -4.23 4.93 -15.79
CA LEU A 156 -5.68 4.78 -15.99
C LEU A 156 -6.39 6.12 -16.21
N LEU A 157 -5.76 7.22 -15.79
CA LEU A 157 -6.34 8.56 -15.79
C LEU A 157 -5.52 9.51 -16.65
N GLU A 158 -6.18 10.57 -17.11
CA GLU A 158 -5.49 11.66 -17.79
C GLU A 158 -4.68 12.48 -16.77
N PRO A 159 -3.55 13.09 -17.15
CA PRO A 159 -2.77 13.94 -16.24
C PRO A 159 -3.60 15.08 -15.62
N SER A 160 -4.60 15.59 -16.35
CA SER A 160 -5.52 16.63 -15.88
C SER A 160 -6.44 16.15 -14.75
N ASP A 161 -6.82 14.88 -14.73
CA ASP A 161 -7.63 14.29 -13.64
C ASP A 161 -6.83 14.31 -12.32
N LEU A 162 -5.52 14.09 -12.39
CA LEU A 162 -4.63 14.02 -11.23
C LEU A 162 -4.12 15.38 -10.77
N MET A 163 -4.26 16.43 -11.58
CA MET A 163 -3.70 17.76 -11.32
C MET A 163 -4.16 18.35 -9.97
N TYR A 164 -5.41 18.12 -9.58
CA TYR A 164 -5.97 18.56 -8.30
C TYR A 164 -5.32 17.91 -7.08
N PHE A 165 -4.68 16.75 -7.27
CA PHE A 165 -4.07 15.94 -6.22
C PHE A 165 -2.54 15.95 -6.26
N GLN A 166 -1.95 16.62 -7.25
CA GLN A 166 -0.50 16.75 -7.36
C GLN A 166 0.07 17.39 -6.09
N ASN A 167 1.18 16.85 -5.61
CA ASN A 167 1.84 17.23 -4.35
C ASN A 167 1.04 16.96 -3.06
N HIS A 168 -0.14 16.33 -3.15
CA HIS A 168 -0.93 15.90 -1.99
C HIS A 168 -0.92 14.37 -1.86
N SER A 169 0.20 13.83 -1.36
CA SER A 169 0.40 12.37 -1.21
C SER A 169 -0.72 11.68 -0.42
N SER A 170 -1.28 12.36 0.60
CA SER A 170 -2.40 11.83 1.39
C SER A 170 -3.69 11.70 0.59
N GLN A 171 -3.97 12.61 -0.35
CA GLN A 171 -5.15 12.54 -1.22
C GLN A 171 -4.97 11.46 -2.30
N MET A 172 -3.74 11.29 -2.80
CA MET A 172 -3.41 10.19 -3.71
C MET A 172 -3.58 8.82 -3.04
N ALA A 173 -3.14 8.70 -1.77
CA ALA A 173 -3.37 7.50 -0.97
C ALA A 173 -4.86 7.25 -0.68
N ALA A 174 -5.68 8.30 -0.58
CA ALA A 174 -7.13 8.16 -0.43
C ALA A 174 -7.80 7.54 -1.67
N LEU A 175 -7.31 7.85 -2.88
CA LEU A 175 -7.75 7.19 -4.11
C LEU A 175 -7.40 5.70 -4.08
N ASP A 176 -6.15 5.37 -3.72
CA ASP A 176 -5.71 3.98 -3.57
C ASP A 176 -6.58 3.22 -2.56
N TYR A 177 -7.00 3.89 -1.48
CA TYR A 177 -7.87 3.32 -0.46
C TYR A 177 -9.25 2.99 -1.03
N LEU A 178 -9.89 3.93 -1.71
CA LEU A 178 -11.18 3.68 -2.34
C LEU A 178 -11.13 2.53 -3.35
N VAL A 179 -10.08 2.47 -4.18
CA VAL A 179 -9.89 1.39 -5.15
C VAL A 179 -9.63 0.05 -4.45
N SER A 180 -8.88 0.06 -3.34
CA SER A 180 -8.60 -1.14 -2.52
C SER A 180 -9.87 -1.76 -1.94
N LEU A 181 -10.81 -0.94 -1.46
CA LEU A 181 -12.09 -1.41 -0.91
C LEU A 181 -12.94 -2.12 -1.96
N GLU A 182 -12.93 -1.60 -3.19
CA GLU A 182 -13.75 -2.09 -4.30
C GLU A 182 -13.12 -3.27 -5.06
N SER A 183 -11.92 -3.72 -4.68
CA SER A 183 -11.20 -4.81 -5.34
C SER A 183 -11.73 -6.19 -4.96
N ASP A 184 -11.61 -7.17 -5.85
CA ASP A 184 -12.00 -8.55 -5.54
C ASP A 184 -11.00 -9.22 -4.57
N ILE A 185 -9.72 -8.90 -4.76
CA ILE A 185 -8.62 -9.38 -3.92
C ILE A 185 -7.77 -8.18 -3.52
N PHE A 186 -7.51 -8.02 -2.23
CA PHE A 186 -6.58 -7.02 -1.70
C PHE A 186 -5.37 -7.72 -1.08
N VAL A 187 -4.18 -7.36 -1.54
CA VAL A 187 -2.91 -7.93 -1.05
C VAL A 187 -2.01 -6.81 -0.54
N PRO A 188 -1.82 -6.67 0.79
CA PRO A 188 -0.79 -5.81 1.35
C PRO A 188 0.55 -6.54 1.44
N THR A 189 1.62 -5.85 1.06
CA THR A 189 3.01 -6.38 1.17
C THR A 189 3.68 -6.05 2.51
N TYR A 190 3.00 -5.27 3.36
CA TYR A 190 3.48 -4.84 4.67
C TYR A 190 2.30 -4.53 5.60
N ASP A 191 2.44 -4.84 6.89
CA ASP A 191 1.43 -4.55 7.92
C ASP A 191 1.39 -3.06 8.33
N GLY A 192 1.05 -2.20 7.35
CA GLY A 192 0.93 -0.77 7.53
C GLY A 192 -0.50 -0.30 7.86
N ASN A 193 -0.66 0.99 8.13
CA ASN A 193 -1.98 1.59 8.42
C ASN A 193 -3.00 1.33 7.30
N MET A 194 -2.59 1.42 6.05
CA MET A 194 -3.45 1.15 4.90
C MET A 194 -4.01 -0.27 4.94
N ALA A 195 -3.17 -1.28 5.22
CA ALA A 195 -3.60 -2.66 5.33
C ALA A 195 -4.66 -2.83 6.41
N LYS A 196 -4.41 -2.28 7.61
CA LYS A 196 -5.32 -2.35 8.77
C LYS A 196 -6.66 -1.64 8.52
N VAL A 197 -6.63 -0.49 7.84
CA VAL A 197 -7.85 0.29 7.56
C VAL A 197 -8.67 -0.39 6.48
N VAL A 198 -8.06 -0.96 5.43
CA VAL A 198 -8.78 -1.74 4.40
C VAL A 198 -9.35 -3.02 4.99
N GLU A 199 -8.56 -3.77 5.76
CA GLU A 199 -9.03 -4.98 6.46
C GLU A 199 -10.20 -4.67 7.40
N GLY A 200 -10.13 -3.60 8.18
CA GLY A 200 -11.20 -3.22 9.09
C GLY A 200 -12.48 -2.74 8.39
N HIS A 201 -12.39 -2.26 7.14
CA HIS A 201 -13.54 -1.73 6.40
C HIS A 201 -14.22 -2.81 5.53
N ARG A 202 -13.49 -3.81 5.04
CA ARG A 202 -14.07 -4.93 4.28
C ARG A 202 -14.76 -5.94 5.20
#